data_AF-A0A5Z6FRY3-F1
#
_entry.id   AF-A0A5Z6FRY3-F1
#
_cell.length_a   1.000
_cell.length_b   1.000
_cell.length_c   1.000
_cell.angle_alpha   90.00
_cell.angle_beta   90.00
_cell.angle_gamma   90.00
#
_symmetry.space_group_name_H-M   'P 1'
#
loop_
_entity.id
_entity.type
_entity.pdbx_description
1 polymer ?
#
loop_
_entity_poly.entity_id
_entity_poly.type
_entity_poly.pdbx_seq_one_letter_code
_entity_poly.pdbx_strand_id
1 'polypeptide(L)'
;MTTKINYQALREAAEAIKIVATPQKLLAFRMKVTPQVVLALLDELEAAEKRNAELQSENAYIRNRYKELDLLIGKNILVMQAAIIEWQATGDAKSGLAWIYNTLFGPGELPDESEKDAQAYFNRKYAPIDEKLMALHKWFWEQSEAERAAGIRIKGE
;
A
#
# COMPACT_ATOMS: atom_id res chain seq x y z
N MET A 1 -13.63 -0.99 31.94
CA MET A 1 -14.27 0.27 31.52
C MET A 1 -13.16 1.28 31.28
N THR A 2 -12.80 1.55 30.04
CA THR A 2 -11.84 2.62 29.72
C THR A 2 -12.54 3.95 29.95
N THR A 3 -12.15 4.66 31.00
CA THR A 3 -12.61 6.02 31.25
C THR A 3 -12.11 6.87 30.10
N LYS A 4 -13.02 7.30 29.21
CA LYS A 4 -12.66 8.09 28.03
C LYS A 4 -11.93 9.35 28.46
N ILE A 5 -10.64 9.47 28.14
CA ILE A 5 -9.85 10.65 28.47
C ILE A 5 -10.44 11.86 27.73
N ASN A 6 -10.65 12.96 28.45
CA ASN A 6 -11.06 14.21 27.84
C ASN A 6 -9.83 15.03 27.44
N TYR A 7 -9.27 14.73 26.27
CA TYR A 7 -8.05 15.40 25.76
C TYR A 7 -8.21 16.91 25.62
N GLN A 8 -9.39 17.38 25.20
CA GLN A 8 -9.63 18.81 25.02
C GLN A 8 -9.56 19.55 26.36
N ALA A 9 -10.22 19.03 27.39
CA ALA A 9 -10.19 19.62 28.72
C ALA A 9 -8.79 19.57 29.37
N LEU A 10 -8.00 18.53 29.08
CA LEU A 10 -6.60 18.45 29.53
C LEU A 10 -5.74 19.49 28.82
N ARG A 11 -5.89 19.63 27.50
CA ARG A 11 -5.15 20.60 26.69
C ARG A 11 -5.46 22.04 27.11
N GLU A 12 -6.73 22.37 27.31
CA GLU A 12 -7.16 23.69 27.77
C GLU A 12 -6.60 24.02 29.16
N ALA A 13 -6.66 23.07 30.09
CA ALA A 13 -6.12 23.26 31.44
C ALA A 13 -4.59 23.44 31.43
N ALA A 14 -3.88 22.68 30.59
CA ALA A 14 -2.44 22.81 30.41
C ALA A 14 -2.06 24.19 29.83
N GLU A 15 -2.73 24.62 28.76
CA GLU A 15 -2.45 25.90 28.12
C GLU A 15 -2.78 27.08 29.04
N ALA A 16 -3.86 26.98 29.83
CA ALA A 16 -4.26 28.01 30.78
C ALA A 16 -3.19 28.29 31.87
N ILE A 17 -2.47 27.25 32.31
CA ILE A 17 -1.33 27.38 33.26
C ILE A 17 -0.10 27.93 32.56
N LYS A 18 0.21 27.45 31.36
CA LYS A 18 1.34 27.90 30.56
C LYS A 18 1.30 29.41 30.30
N ILE A 19 0.10 29.98 30.14
CA ILE A 19 -0.12 31.43 30.01
C ILE A 19 0.08 32.16 31.34
N VAL A 20 -0.59 31.72 32.41
CA VAL A 20 -0.42 32.30 33.77
C VAL A 20 -0.80 31.28 34.84
N ALA A 21 0.14 30.98 35.73
CA ALA A 21 0.00 29.96 36.76
C ALA A 21 -0.59 30.52 38.07
N THR A 22 -1.90 30.77 38.11
CA THR A 22 -2.58 31.15 39.36
C THR A 22 -2.87 29.91 40.22
N PRO A 23 -3.02 30.05 41.56
CA PRO A 23 -3.38 28.93 42.44
C PRO A 23 -4.65 28.19 42.02
N GLN A 24 -5.67 28.91 41.54
CA GLN A 24 -6.93 28.33 41.05
C GLN A 24 -6.70 27.48 39.79
N LYS A 25 -5.87 27.96 38.85
CA LYS A 25 -5.54 27.21 37.62
C LYS A 25 -4.70 25.97 37.91
N LEU A 26 -3.74 26.06 38.83
CA LEU A 26 -2.96 24.92 39.30
C LEU A 26 -3.85 23.84 39.94
N LEU A 27 -4.82 24.24 40.76
CA LEU A 27 -5.80 23.32 41.34
C LEU A 27 -6.65 22.64 40.25
N ALA A 28 -7.18 23.42 39.31
CA ALA A 28 -8.00 22.90 38.21
C ALA A 28 -7.26 21.88 37.33
N PHE A 29 -5.97 22.11 37.05
CA PHE A 29 -5.14 21.15 36.32
C PHE A 29 -4.86 19.88 37.13
N ARG A 30 -4.51 19.99 38.41
CA ARG A 30 -4.28 18.82 39.29
C ARG A 30 -5.52 17.93 39.42
N MET A 31 -6.71 18.52 39.44
CA MET A 31 -7.97 17.76 39.46
C MET A 31 -8.22 16.99 38.16
N LYS A 32 -7.69 17.46 37.03
CA LYS A 32 -7.85 16.82 35.71
C LYS A 32 -6.73 15.82 35.41
N VAL A 33 -5.49 16.12 35.81
CA VAL A 33 -4.30 15.27 35.62
C VAL A 33 -4.13 14.36 36.82
N THR A 34 -5.09 13.46 36.99
CA THR A 34 -5.03 12.42 38.03
C THR A 34 -4.03 11.34 37.63
N PRO A 35 -3.47 10.57 38.59
CA PRO A 35 -2.63 9.42 38.26
C PRO A 35 -3.28 8.45 37.27
N GLN A 36 -4.59 8.24 37.36
CA GLN A 36 -5.36 7.39 36.45
C GLN A 36 -5.35 7.94 35.02
N VAL A 37 -5.49 9.26 34.85
CA VAL A 37 -5.43 9.90 33.52
C VAL A 37 -4.03 9.81 32.93
N VAL A 38 -2.99 9.98 33.76
CA VAL A 38 -1.59 9.87 33.31
C VAL A 38 -1.29 8.43 32.84
N LEU A 39 -1.69 7.42 33.62
CA LEU A 39 -1.52 6.02 33.23
C LEU A 39 -2.27 5.69 31.94
N ALA A 40 -3.53 6.12 31.81
CA ALA A 40 -4.30 5.87 30.61
C ALA A 40 -3.70 6.56 29.36
N LEU A 41 -3.10 7.74 29.51
CA LEU A 41 -2.37 8.40 28.41
C LEU A 41 -1.10 7.64 28.01
N LEU A 42 -0.39 7.05 28.97
CA LEU A 42 0.78 6.21 28.72
C LEU A 42 0.36 4.92 27.99
N ASP A 43 -0.69 4.25 28.46
CA ASP A 43 -1.22 3.03 27.83
C ASP A 43 -1.64 3.29 26.37
N GLU A 44 -2.30 4.42 26.10
CA GLU A 44 -2.69 4.81 24.74
C GLU A 44 -1.49 5.15 23.85
N LEU A 45 -0.46 5.79 24.40
CA LEU A 45 0.77 6.09 23.69
C LEU A 45 1.50 4.80 23.31
N GLU A 46 1.70 3.89 24.26
CA GLU A 46 2.33 2.59 24.02
C GLU A 46 1.54 1.77 22.98
N ALA A 47 0.21 1.76 23.07
CA ALA A 47 -0.65 1.10 22.09
C ALA A 47 -0.53 1.73 20.68
N ALA A 48 -0.45 3.06 20.60
CA ALA A 48 -0.28 3.77 19.35
C ALA A 48 1.12 3.54 18.74
N GLU A 49 2.17 3.52 19.55
CA GLU A 49 3.54 3.20 19.12
C GLU A 49 3.63 1.79 18.57
N LYS A 50 3.04 0.81 19.28
CA LYS A 50 2.96 -0.58 18.81
C LYS A 50 2.24 -0.68 17.47
N ARG A 51 1.07 -0.05 17.35
CA ARG A 51 0.30 -0.03 16.10
C ARG A 51 1.07 0.64 14.96
N ASN A 52 1.80 1.73 15.24
CA ASN A 52 2.63 2.40 14.24
C ASN A 52 3.78 1.50 13.79
N ALA A 53 4.43 0.78 14.70
CA ALA A 53 5.49 -0.17 14.35
C ALA A 53 4.96 -1.31 13.46
N GLU A 54 3.78 -1.86 13.80
CA GLU A 54 3.08 -2.87 12.99
C GLU A 54 2.76 -2.32 11.59
N LEU A 55 2.13 -1.15 11.50
CA LEU A 55 1.81 -0.50 10.23
C LEU A 55 3.05 -0.18 9.39
N GLN A 56 4.15 0.25 10.01
CA GLN A 56 5.41 0.49 9.31
C GLN A 56 6.00 -0.80 8.74
N SER A 57 5.94 -1.90 9.49
CA SER A 57 6.37 -3.22 9.03
C SER A 57 5.54 -3.70 7.85
N GLU A 58 4.21 -3.60 7.95
CA GLU A 58 3.29 -3.93 6.86
C GLU A 58 3.52 -3.06 5.62
N ASN A 59 3.73 -1.76 5.79
CA ASN A 59 4.04 -0.85 4.68
C ASN A 59 5.34 -1.24 3.98
N ALA A 60 6.38 -1.56 4.75
CA ALA A 60 7.67 -2.01 4.21
C ALA A 60 7.52 -3.32 3.42
N TYR A 61 6.75 -4.27 3.95
CA TYR A 61 6.44 -5.53 3.27
C TYR A 61 5.72 -5.28 1.94
N ILE A 62 4.63 -4.51 1.93
CA ILE A 62 3.85 -4.20 0.72
C ILE A 62 4.71 -3.48 -0.33
N ARG A 63 5.54 -2.51 0.08
CA ARG A 63 6.45 -1.80 -0.82
C ARG A 63 7.47 -2.75 -1.47
N ASN A 64 8.00 -3.70 -0.71
CA ASN A 64 8.94 -4.68 -1.27
C ASN A 64 8.22 -5.67 -2.20
N ARG A 65 6.99 -6.08 -1.90
CA ARG A 65 6.17 -6.88 -2.80
C ARG A 65 5.85 -6.15 -4.12
N TYR A 66 5.61 -4.84 -4.06
CA TYR A 66 5.44 -4.03 -5.27
C TYR A 66 6.71 -3.96 -6.11
N LYS A 67 7.88 -3.74 -5.49
CA LYS A 67 9.17 -3.76 -6.20
C LYS A 67 9.46 -5.12 -6.83
N GLU A 68 9.16 -6.20 -6.12
CA GLU A 68 9.31 -7.55 -6.66
C GLU A 68 8.43 -7.77 -7.90
N LEU A 69 7.17 -7.34 -7.85
CA LEU A 69 6.28 -7.40 -9.01
C LEU A 69 6.82 -6.60 -10.20
N ASP A 70 7.30 -5.37 -9.97
CA ASP A 70 7.92 -4.53 -11.01
C ASP A 70 9.14 -5.20 -11.66
N LEU A 71 10.02 -5.79 -10.84
CA LEU A 71 11.17 -6.56 -11.32
C LEU A 71 10.77 -7.81 -12.12
N LEU A 72 9.73 -8.52 -11.69
CA LEU A 72 9.21 -9.69 -12.41
C LEU A 72 8.61 -9.28 -13.77
N ILE A 73 7.87 -8.18 -13.83
CA ILE A 73 7.36 -7.62 -15.10
C ILE A 73 8.55 -7.24 -16.00
N GLY A 74 9.54 -6.52 -15.46
CA GLY A 74 10.75 -6.13 -16.19
C GLY A 74 11.52 -7.32 -16.76
N LYS A 75 11.69 -8.40 -15.98
CA LYS A 75 12.29 -9.66 -16.45
C LYS A 75 11.52 -10.26 -17.62
N ASN A 76 10.18 -10.30 -17.54
CA ASN A 76 9.36 -10.84 -18.63
C ASN A 76 9.43 -9.97 -19.90
N ILE A 77 9.46 -8.64 -19.76
CA ILE A 77 9.69 -7.72 -20.88
C ILE A 77 11.06 -7.98 -21.53
N LEU A 78 12.11 -8.15 -20.73
CA LEU A 78 13.46 -8.43 -21.24
C LEU A 78 13.50 -9.74 -22.04
N VAL A 79 12.81 -10.79 -21.57
CA VAL A 79 12.68 -12.06 -22.30
C VAL A 79 11.97 -11.86 -23.63
N MET A 80 10.87 -11.10 -23.66
CA MET A 80 10.16 -10.77 -24.90
C MET A 80 11.05 -9.98 -25.87
N GLN A 81 11.86 -9.04 -25.37
CA GLN A 81 12.84 -8.32 -26.18
C GLN A 81 13.92 -9.26 -26.75
N ALA A 82 14.46 -10.18 -25.93
CA ALA A 82 15.44 -11.18 -26.38
C ALA A 82 14.86 -12.09 -27.48
N ALA A 83 13.60 -12.51 -27.35
CA ALA A 83 12.90 -13.28 -28.37
C ALA A 83 12.84 -12.54 -29.72
N ILE A 84 12.53 -11.23 -29.70
CA ILE A 84 12.50 -10.40 -30.91
C ILE A 84 13.89 -10.23 -31.52
N ILE A 85 14.92 -9.98 -30.69
CA ILE A 85 16.31 -9.84 -31.14
C ILE A 85 16.79 -11.13 -31.82
N GLU A 86 16.56 -12.29 -31.20
CA GLU A 86 16.96 -13.59 -31.73
C GLU A 86 16.30 -13.87 -33.08
N TRP A 87 14.98 -13.63 -33.18
CA TRP A 87 14.25 -13.81 -34.42
C TRP A 87 14.75 -12.87 -35.53
N GLN A 88 15.00 -11.60 -35.21
CA GLN A 88 15.53 -10.63 -36.18
C GLN A 88 16.95 -10.96 -36.64
N ALA A 89 17.79 -11.50 -35.76
CA ALA A 89 19.17 -11.86 -36.08
C ALA A 89 19.27 -13.14 -36.93
N THR A 90 18.43 -14.13 -36.65
CA THR A 90 18.52 -15.47 -37.28
C THR A 90 17.52 -15.69 -38.40
N GLY A 91 16.41 -14.94 -38.42
CA GLY A 91 15.24 -15.23 -39.25
C GLY A 91 14.40 -16.42 -38.76
N ASP A 92 14.82 -17.11 -37.68
CA ASP A 92 14.13 -18.28 -37.15
C ASP A 92 13.23 -17.92 -35.96
N ALA A 93 11.92 -17.97 -36.19
CA ALA A 93 10.93 -17.70 -35.16
C ALA A 93 10.93 -18.73 -34.03
N LYS A 94 11.39 -19.97 -34.26
CA LYS A 94 11.44 -21.00 -33.21
C LYS A 94 12.50 -20.67 -32.17
N SER A 95 13.66 -20.19 -32.59
CA SER A 95 14.73 -19.72 -31.71
C SER A 95 14.26 -18.52 -30.86
N GLY A 96 13.51 -17.59 -31.45
CA GLY A 96 12.85 -16.51 -30.70
C GLY A 96 11.83 -17.04 -29.67
N LEU A 97 10.96 -17.97 -30.07
CA LEU A 97 9.93 -18.55 -29.20
C LEU A 97 10.54 -19.31 -28.00
N ALA A 98 11.73 -19.90 -28.15
CA ALA A 98 12.41 -20.64 -27.08
C ALA A 98 12.67 -19.75 -25.85
N TRP A 99 12.97 -18.47 -26.02
CA TRP A 99 13.13 -17.52 -24.92
C TRP A 99 11.87 -17.40 -24.06
N ILE A 100 10.72 -17.23 -24.72
CA ILE A 100 9.42 -17.13 -24.06
C ILE A 100 9.04 -18.47 -23.41
N TYR A 101 9.19 -19.57 -24.15
CA TYR A 101 8.86 -20.91 -23.67
C TYR A 101 9.63 -21.28 -22.40
N ASN A 102 10.96 -21.09 -22.39
CA ASN A 102 11.79 -21.44 -21.24
C ASN A 102 11.43 -20.64 -19.98
N THR A 103 11.02 -19.39 -20.16
CA THR A 103 10.60 -18.51 -19.06
C THR A 103 9.29 -18.97 -18.43
N LEU A 104 8.35 -19.45 -19.23
CA LEU A 104 7.08 -20.00 -18.75
C LEU A 104 7.22 -21.42 -18.18
N PHE A 105 8.08 -22.25 -18.78
CA PHE A 105 8.27 -23.63 -18.38
C PHE A 105 8.82 -23.77 -16.97
N GLY A 106 9.87 -23.01 -16.61
CA GLY A 106 10.55 -23.14 -15.32
C GLY A 106 9.62 -23.00 -14.09
N PRO A 107 8.76 -21.97 -14.04
CA PRO A 107 7.77 -21.79 -12.97
C PRO A 107 6.48 -22.61 -13.13
N GLY A 108 6.29 -23.33 -14.25
CA GLY A 108 5.06 -24.09 -14.52
C GLY A 108 3.89 -23.27 -15.05
N GLU A 109 4.16 -22.18 -15.77
CA GLU A 109 3.17 -21.20 -16.27
C GLU A 109 2.75 -21.46 -17.73
N LEU A 110 3.14 -22.60 -18.30
CA LEU A 110 2.65 -23.00 -19.62
C LEU A 110 1.13 -23.28 -19.58
N PRO A 111 0.39 -22.96 -20.65
CA PRO A 111 -1.01 -23.35 -20.75
C PRO A 111 -1.15 -24.88 -20.75
N ASP A 112 -2.33 -25.35 -20.37
CA ASP A 112 -2.67 -26.77 -20.46
C ASP A 112 -2.51 -27.27 -21.92
N GLU A 113 -1.96 -28.47 -22.09
CA GLU A 113 -1.67 -29.03 -23.42
C GLU A 113 -2.92 -29.22 -24.28
N SER A 114 -4.11 -29.29 -23.68
CA SER A 114 -5.39 -29.39 -24.39
C SER A 114 -5.83 -28.08 -25.05
N GLU A 115 -5.24 -26.93 -24.69
CA GLU A 115 -5.58 -25.64 -25.29
C GLU A 115 -5.02 -25.56 -26.72
N LYS A 116 -5.90 -25.40 -27.72
CA LYS A 116 -5.53 -25.35 -29.15
C LYS A 116 -5.91 -24.04 -29.85
N ASP A 117 -6.75 -23.23 -29.22
CA ASP A 117 -7.20 -21.94 -29.76
C ASP A 117 -6.64 -20.80 -28.91
N ALA A 118 -5.60 -20.14 -29.42
CA ALA A 118 -4.90 -19.07 -28.73
C ALA A 118 -5.81 -17.85 -28.48
N GLN A 119 -6.70 -17.51 -29.41
CA GLN A 119 -7.57 -16.34 -29.28
C GLN A 119 -8.67 -16.61 -28.25
N ALA A 120 -9.28 -17.79 -28.28
CA ALA A 120 -10.27 -18.19 -27.30
C ALA A 120 -9.65 -18.27 -25.88
N TYR A 121 -8.44 -18.83 -25.77
CA TYR A 121 -7.68 -18.86 -24.52
C TYR A 121 -7.42 -17.45 -23.99
N PHE A 122 -6.88 -16.55 -24.83
CA PHE A 122 -6.58 -15.17 -24.46
C PHE A 122 -7.83 -14.46 -23.96
N ASN A 123 -8.91 -14.47 -24.75
CA ASN A 123 -10.16 -13.79 -24.39
C ASN A 123 -10.71 -14.28 -23.05
N ARG A 124 -10.70 -15.60 -22.82
CA ARG A 124 -11.18 -16.21 -21.57
C ARG A 124 -10.33 -15.81 -20.35
N LYS A 125 -9.00 -15.74 -20.50
CA LYS A 125 -8.07 -15.40 -19.41
C LYS A 125 -7.95 -13.89 -19.17
N TYR A 126 -8.08 -13.09 -20.22
CA TYR A 126 -7.92 -11.64 -20.18
C TYR A 126 -9.13 -10.95 -19.56
N ALA A 127 -10.35 -11.37 -19.91
CA ALA A 127 -11.59 -10.73 -19.42
C ALA A 127 -11.62 -10.48 -17.89
N PRO A 128 -11.35 -11.47 -17.01
CA PRO A 128 -11.35 -11.22 -15.56
C PRO A 128 -10.20 -10.34 -15.08
N ILE A 129 -9.09 -10.24 -15.83
CA ILE A 129 -7.98 -9.33 -15.52
C ILE A 129 -8.40 -7.90 -15.83
N ASP A 130 -8.96 -7.68 -17.02
CA ASP A 130 -9.42 -6.38 -17.47
C ASP A 130 -10.50 -5.80 -16.55
N GLU A 131 -11.47 -6.62 -16.15
CA GLU A 131 -12.51 -6.23 -15.18
C GLU A 131 -11.92 -5.74 -13.85
N LYS A 132 -10.97 -6.49 -13.29
CA LYS A 132 -10.30 -6.12 -12.03
C LYS A 132 -9.46 -4.85 -12.19
N LEU A 133 -8.78 -4.70 -13.33
CA LEU A 133 -7.97 -3.53 -13.62
C LEU A 133 -8.85 -2.27 -13.75
N MET A 134 -9.98 -2.37 -14.44
CA MET A 134 -10.96 -1.29 -14.52
C MET A 134 -11.51 -0.90 -13.14
N ALA A 135 -11.87 -1.87 -12.31
CA ALA A 135 -12.35 -1.59 -10.95
C ALA A 135 -11.29 -0.87 -10.11
N LEU A 136 -10.02 -1.28 -10.24
CA LEU A 136 -8.91 -0.64 -9.54
C LEU A 136 -8.65 0.79 -10.05
N HIS A 137 -8.67 1.02 -11.36
CA HIS A 137 -8.54 2.35 -11.95
C HIS A 137 -9.67 3.29 -11.49
N LYS A 138 -10.90 2.78 -11.43
CA LYS A 138 -12.04 3.53 -10.90
C LYS A 138 -11.78 3.95 -9.46
N TRP A 139 -11.32 3.03 -8.61
CA TRP A 139 -10.99 3.35 -7.23
C TRP A 139 -9.91 4.44 -7.12
N PHE A 140 -8.82 4.35 -7.89
CA PHE A 140 -7.76 5.37 -7.89
C PHE A 140 -8.29 6.74 -8.33
N TRP A 141 -9.15 6.77 -9.34
CA TRP A 141 -9.78 8.01 -9.78
C TRP A 141 -10.64 8.63 -8.67
N GLU A 142 -11.49 7.83 -8.01
CA GLU A 142 -12.31 8.30 -6.88
C GLU A 142 -11.47 8.84 -5.72
N GLN A 143 -10.35 8.19 -5.39
CA GLN A 143 -9.42 8.70 -4.38
C GLN A 143 -8.82 10.05 -4.78
N SER A 144 -8.35 10.19 -6.02
CA SER A 144 -7.79 11.46 -6.52
C SER A 144 -8.80 12.60 -6.49
N GLU A 145 -10.07 12.34 -6.84
CA GLU A 145 -11.14 13.33 -6.73
C GLU A 145 -11.40 13.74 -5.28
N ALA A 146 -11.43 12.77 -4.36
CA ALA A 146 -11.63 13.05 -2.94
C ALA A 146 -10.48 13.90 -2.36
N GLU A 147 -9.23 13.61 -2.72
CA GLU A 147 -8.06 14.39 -2.32
C GLU A 147 -8.11 15.83 -2.86
N ARG A 148 -8.49 16.00 -4.13
CA ARG A 148 -8.67 17.31 -4.75
C ARG A 148 -9.79 18.11 -4.07
N ALA A 149 -10.92 17.47 -3.78
CA ALA A 149 -12.03 18.09 -3.05
C ALA A 149 -11.63 18.49 -1.61
N ALA A 150 -10.76 17.71 -0.96
CA ALA A 150 -10.25 18.00 0.38
C ALA A 150 -9.16 19.09 0.42
N GLY A 151 -8.70 19.59 -0.74
CA GLY A 151 -7.60 20.56 -0.84
C GLY A 151 -6.25 20.01 -0.39
N ILE A 152 -6.10 18.68 -0.35
CA ILE A 152 -4.85 18.02 0.03
C ILE A 152 -3.92 18.07 -1.18
N ARG A 153 -2.91 18.95 -1.15
CA ARG A 153 -1.80 18.87 -2.11
C ARG A 153 -0.86 17.77 -1.69
N ILE A 154 -0.79 16.69 -2.47
CA ILE A 154 0.32 15.75 -2.37
C ILE A 154 1.58 16.50 -2.82
N LYS A 155 2.59 16.60 -1.95
CA LYS A 155 3.91 17.12 -2.34
C LYS A 155 4.50 16.14 -3.37
N GLY A 156 4.55 16.53 -4.65
CA GLY A 156 5.21 15.73 -5.68
C GLY A 156 4.81 15.97 -7.13
N GLU A 157 3.84 16.83 -7.45
CA GLU A 157 3.65 17.36 -8.82
C GLU A 157 4.50 18.61 -9.07
#